data_AF-A0A9D3V809-F1
#
_entry.id   AF-A0A9D3V809-F1
#
_cell.length_a   1.000
_cell.length_b   1.000
_cell.length_c   1.000
_cell.angle_alpha   90.00
_cell.angle_beta   90.00
_cell.angle_gamma   90.00
#
_symmetry.space_group_name_H-M   'P 1'
#
loop_
_entity.id
_entity.type
_entity.pdbx_description
1 polymer ?
#
loop_
_entity_poly.entity_id
_entity_poly.type
_entity_poly.pdbx_seq_one_letter_code
_entity_poly.pdbx_strand_id
1 'polypeptide(L)' 'MARKMWQFPTNGWIKVNVDDLVLMNGIRVSIGGVIRGPNGGWLVGFGNGDKYD' A
#
# COMPACT_ATOMS: atom_id res chain seq x y z
N MET A 1 20.43 11.09 15.80
CA MET A 1 19.94 11.27 14.42
C MET A 1 18.43 11.47 14.47
N ALA A 2 17.87 12.47 13.77
CA ALA A 2 16.42 12.68 13.76
C ALA A 2 15.72 11.61 12.90
N ARG A 3 14.63 11.05 13.39
CA ARG A 3 13.81 10.08 12.64
C ARG A 3 13.17 10.79 11.46
N LYS A 4 13.52 10.38 10.23
CA LYS A 4 12.86 10.89 9.02
C LYS A 4 11.44 10.32 8.98
N MET A 5 10.47 11.18 9.25
CA MET A 5 9.05 10.85 9.14
C MET A 5 8.53 11.22 7.75
N TRP A 6 7.65 10.39 7.22
CA TRP A 6 6.93 10.70 6.00
C TRP A 6 6.10 11.97 6.20
N GLN A 7 6.22 12.90 5.24
CA GLN A 7 5.39 14.10 5.18
C GLN A 7 4.16 13.82 4.32
N PHE A 8 3.07 14.54 4.60
CA PHE A 8 1.87 14.48 3.79
C PHE A 8 2.11 15.10 2.40
N PRO A 9 1.51 14.56 1.33
CA PRO A 9 1.56 15.20 0.02
C PRO A 9 0.88 16.57 0.04
N THR A 10 1.30 17.47 -0.84
CA THR A 10 0.58 18.72 -1.08
C THR A 10 -0.79 18.46 -1.73
N ASN A 11 -1.72 19.40 -1.60
CA ASN A 11 -3.04 19.28 -2.22
C ASN A 11 -2.92 19.04 -3.73
N GLY A 12 -3.73 18.11 -4.26
CA GLY A 12 -3.65 17.65 -5.65
C GLY A 12 -2.77 16.41 -5.85
N TRP A 13 -2.00 16.00 -4.83
CA TRP A 13 -1.22 14.76 -4.86
C TRP A 13 -1.86 13.64 -4.04
N ILE A 14 -1.61 12.42 -4.47
CA ILE A 14 -1.94 11.20 -3.74
C ILE A 14 -0.66 10.49 -3.31
N LYS A 15 -0.74 9.77 -2.19
CA LYS A 15 0.31 8.85 -1.76
C LYS A 15 -0.11 7.43 -2.10
N VAL A 16 0.77 6.69 -2.76
CA VAL A 16 0.59 5.25 -3.00
C VAL A 16 1.50 4.48 -2.05
N ASN A 17 0.91 3.60 -1.26
CA ASN A 17 1.63 2.64 -0.44
C ASN A 17 1.40 1.25 -1.04
N VAL A 18 2.50 0.53 -1.28
CA VAL A 18 2.49 -0.82 -1.87
C VAL A 18 3.24 -1.73 -0.91
N ASP A 19 2.74 -2.96 -0.77
CA ASP A 19 3.41 -4.03 -0.05
C ASP A 19 3.15 -5.37 -0.77
N ASP A 20 4.08 -6.29 -0.63
CA ASP A 20 4.01 -7.62 -1.23
C ASP A 20 4.29 -8.72 -0.21
N LEU A 21 3.73 -9.90 -0.47
CA LEU A 21 3.91 -11.10 0.35
C LEU A 21 4.21 -12.28 -0.55
N VAL A 22 5.27 -13.02 -0.19
CA VAL A 22 5.69 -14.25 -0.85
C VAL A 22 5.64 -15.41 0.14
N LEU A 23 4.90 -16.47 -0.20
CA LEU A 23 4.90 -17.73 0.53
C LEU A 23 5.70 -18.78 -0.25
N MET A 24 6.86 -19.17 0.29
CA MET A 24 7.80 -20.08 -0.42
C MET A 24 7.33 -21.54 -0.48
N ASN A 25 6.50 -22.00 0.47
CA ASN A 25 6.00 -23.37 0.50
C ASN A 25 4.66 -23.48 -0.23
N GLY A 26 4.70 -23.62 -1.57
CA GLY A 26 3.51 -23.70 -2.43
C GLY A 26 3.24 -22.46 -3.28
N ILE A 27 4.32 -21.71 -3.61
CA ILE A 27 4.39 -20.51 -4.47
C ILE A 27 3.06 -19.75 -4.57
N ARG A 28 2.81 -18.89 -3.59
CA ARG A 28 1.79 -17.85 -3.67
C ARG A 28 2.46 -16.49 -3.53
N VAL A 29 2.06 -15.56 -4.38
CA VAL A 29 2.52 -14.18 -4.35
C VAL A 29 1.30 -13.28 -4.38
N SER A 30 1.21 -12.35 -3.45
CA SER A 30 0.19 -11.32 -3.45
C SER A 30 0.83 -9.95 -3.37
N ILE A 31 0.30 -9.02 -4.14
CA ILE A 31 0.62 -7.59 -4.05
C ILE A 31 -0.65 -6.85 -3.62
N GLY A 32 -0.47 -5.87 -2.77
CA GLY A 32 -1.55 -5.00 -2.32
C GLY A 32 -1.08 -3.60 -1.99
N GLY A 33 -2.03 -2.72 -1.76
CA GLY A 33 -1.70 -1.36 -1.41
C GLY A 33 -2.91 -0.48 -1.14
N VAL A 34 -2.60 0.77 -0.82
CA VAL A 34 -3.59 1.80 -0.53
C VAL A 34 -3.17 3.11 -1.16
N ILE A 35 -4.13 3.78 -1.78
CA ILE A 35 -4.03 5.15 -2.24
C ILE A 35 -4.59 6.03 -1.13
N ARG A 36 -3.79 7.01 -0.70
CA ARG A 36 -4.13 7.98 0.33
C ARG A 36 -4.18 9.39 -0.23
N GLY A 37 -5.10 10.19 0.28
CA GLY A 37 -5.21 11.60 -0.04
C GLY A 37 -4.10 12.43 0.62
N PRO A 38 -4.06 13.74 0.31
CA PRO A 38 -3.07 14.66 0.84
C PRO A 38 -3.16 14.87 2.35
N ASN A 39 -4.29 14.55 2.99
CA ASN A 39 -4.44 14.55 4.45
C ASN A 39 -4.08 13.21 5.12
N GLY A 40 -3.59 12.23 4.35
CA GLY A 40 -3.31 10.88 4.82
C GLY A 40 -4.51 9.94 4.89
N GLY A 41 -5.72 10.42 4.59
CA GLY A 41 -6.94 9.62 4.56
C GLY A 41 -6.87 8.53 3.49
N TRP A 42 -7.45 7.37 3.78
CA TRP A 42 -7.59 6.27 2.81
C TRP A 42 -8.61 6.66 1.75
N LEU A 43 -8.23 6.56 0.47
CA LEU A 43 -9.15 6.76 -0.66
C LEU A 43 -9.60 5.42 -1.25
N VAL A 44 -8.67 4.54 -1.59
CA VAL A 44 -8.98 3.21 -2.15
C VAL A 44 -7.87 2.20 -1.84
N GLY A 45 -8.26 0.95 -1.62
CA GLY A 45 -7.34 -0.19 -1.48
C GLY A 45 -7.36 -1.05 -2.73
N PHE A 46 -6.24 -1.71 -3.03
CA PHE A 46 -6.13 -2.66 -4.13
C PHE A 46 -5.34 -3.88 -3.69
N GLY A 47 -5.60 -5.02 -4.31
CA GLY A 47 -4.80 -6.22 -4.11
C GLY A 47 -5.31 -7.40 -4.93
N ASN A 48 -4.38 -8.26 -5.31
CA ASN A 48 -4.66 -9.56 -5.90
C ASN A 48 -4.46 -10.60 -4.81
N GLY A 49 -5.42 -10.69 -3.88
CA GLY A 49 -5.57 -11.90 -3.10
C GLY A 49 -6.26 -12.90 -4.01
N ASP A 50 -5.62 -14.03 -4.29
CA ASP A 50 -6.28 -15.18 -4.90
C ASP A 50 -7.62 -15.38 -4.18
N LYS A 51 -8.73 -15.20 -4.90
CA LYS A 51 -10.06 -15.53 -4.39
C LYS A 51 -10.03 -17.04 -4.11
N TYR A 52 -10.08 -17.41 -2.84
CA TYR A 52 -10.36 -18.77 -2.46
C TYR A 52 -11.86 -19.00 -2.66
N ASP A 53 -12.21 -19.71 -3.74
CA ASP A 53 -13.43 -20.53 -3.78
C ASP A 53 -13.34 -21.66 -2.74
#